data_AF-A0A453MKZ9-F1
#
_entry.id   AF-A0A453MKZ9-F1
#
_cell.length_a   1.000
_cell.length_b   1.000
_cell.length_c   1.000
_cell.angle_alpha   90.00
_cell.angle_beta   90.00
_cell.angle_gamma   90.00
#
_symmetry.space_group_name_H-M   'P 1'
#
loop_
_entity.id
_entity.type
_entity.pdbx_description
1 polymer ?
#
loop_
_entity_poly.entity_id
_entity_poly.type
_entity_poly.pdbx_seq_one_letter_code
_entity_poly.pdbx_strand_id
1 'polypeptide(L)'
;MSAPVATAGSAVFPAHRLQAKQDTVDKVCGIVKKQLAVAEDTVVSGETKFADLGADSLDTVEIVMGLEEAFSITVDESSAQEIRTVEDAASLIDKLVTDKDS
;
A
#
# COMPACT_ATOMS: atom_id res chain seq x y z
N MET A 1 -33.38 12.56 -23.97
CA MET A 1 -32.23 11.65 -24.19
C MET A 1 -31.22 11.99 -23.10
N SER A 2 -31.43 11.69 -21.81
CA SER A 2 -31.74 10.42 -21.14
C SER A 2 -30.67 9.37 -21.37
N ALA A 3 -29.57 9.46 -20.63
CA ALA A 3 -29.12 8.41 -19.72
C ALA A 3 -27.88 8.87 -18.91
N PRO A 4 -27.91 8.83 -17.57
CA PRO A 4 -26.70 8.83 -16.74
C PRO A 4 -26.12 7.40 -16.69
N VAL A 5 -24.81 7.26 -16.83
CA VAL A 5 -24.13 5.98 -16.58
C VAL A 5 -24.10 5.75 -15.07
N ALA A 6 -24.85 4.75 -14.62
CA ALA A 6 -24.68 4.09 -13.34
C ALA A 6 -24.14 2.69 -13.60
N THR A 7 -23.13 2.24 -12.84
CA THR A 7 -22.81 0.86 -12.45
C THR A 7 -21.54 0.95 -11.60
N ALA A 8 -21.64 1.01 -10.27
CA ALA A 8 -21.73 -0.14 -9.36
C ALA A 8 -20.55 -1.10 -9.49
N GLY A 9 -19.59 -0.95 -8.57
CA GLY A 9 -18.52 -1.88 -8.30
C GLY A 9 -18.21 -1.86 -6.81
N SER A 10 -19.21 -2.13 -5.97
CA SER A 10 -18.98 -2.54 -4.57
C SER A 10 -18.20 -3.84 -4.60
N ALA A 11 -16.88 -3.75 -4.55
CA ALA A 11 -16.03 -4.88 -4.28
C ALA A 11 -16.03 -5.13 -2.77
N VAL A 12 -17.02 -5.88 -2.32
CA VAL A 12 -16.94 -6.63 -1.06
C VAL A 12 -15.82 -7.65 -1.23
N PHE A 13 -14.69 -7.47 -0.55
CA PHE A 13 -13.71 -8.54 -0.38
C PHE A 13 -13.82 -9.14 1.03
N PRO A 14 -13.77 -10.48 1.15
CA PRO A 14 -14.08 -11.21 2.37
C PRO A 14 -12.94 -11.20 3.38
N ALA A 15 -13.30 -11.59 4.60
CA ALA A 15 -12.52 -11.51 5.81
C ALA A 15 -11.21 -12.33 5.87
N HIS A 16 -10.34 -11.84 6.76
CA HIS A 16 -9.20 -12.50 7.41
C HIS A 16 -7.86 -12.51 6.67
N ARG A 17 -7.09 -11.43 6.84
CA ARG A 17 -5.63 -11.53 6.94
C ARG A 17 -5.11 -10.34 7.78
N LEU A 18 -3.93 -10.51 8.35
CA LEU A 18 -3.41 -9.75 9.49
C LEU A 18 -3.55 -8.25 9.30
N GLN A 19 -4.48 -7.64 10.03
CA GLN A 19 -4.81 -6.23 9.84
C GLN A 19 -3.71 -5.37 10.45
N ALA A 20 -2.73 -4.98 9.63
CA ALA A 20 -1.99 -3.75 9.86
C ALA A 20 -3.00 -2.64 10.15
N LYS A 21 -2.68 -1.71 11.06
CA LYS A 21 -3.59 -0.60 11.37
C LYS A 21 -4.08 0.05 10.08
N GLN A 22 -5.40 0.27 9.97
CA GLN A 22 -5.99 0.91 8.78
C GLN A 22 -5.27 2.22 8.48
N ASP A 23 -4.91 2.99 9.52
CA ASP A 23 -4.10 4.20 9.39
C ASP A 23 -2.76 3.99 8.67
N THR A 24 -2.07 2.87 8.90
CA THR A 24 -0.81 2.54 8.25
C THR A 24 -1.05 2.15 6.79
N VAL A 25 -2.06 1.31 6.53
CA VAL A 25 -2.44 0.91 5.17
C VAL A 25 -2.85 2.11 4.33
N ASP A 26 -3.67 3.02 4.87
CA ASP A 26 -4.12 4.24 4.18
C ASP A 26 -2.95 5.18 3.86
N LYS A 27 -2.00 5.34 4.79
CA LYS A 27 -0.77 6.10 4.55
C LYS A 27 0.10 5.47 3.46
N VAL A 28 0.33 4.16 3.53
CA VAL A 28 1.10 3.42 2.51
C VAL A 28 0.43 3.58 1.15
N CYS A 29 -0.87 3.33 1.07
CA CYS A 29 -1.67 3.51 -0.12
C CYS A 29 -1.55 4.93 -0.70
N GLY A 30 -1.62 5.97 0.14
CA GLY A 30 -1.45 7.36 -0.28
C GLY A 30 -0.07 7.64 -0.86
N ILE A 31 1.00 7.16 -0.23
CA ILE A 31 2.38 7.33 -0.71
C ILE A 31 2.58 6.62 -2.05
N VAL A 32 2.08 5.39 -2.15
CA VAL A 32 2.17 4.55 -3.35
C VAL A 32 1.42 5.17 -4.52
N LYS A 33 0.19 5.63 -4.30
CA LYS A 33 -0.60 6.35 -5.32
C LYS A 33 0.14 7.59 -5.83
N LYS A 34 0.79 8.31 -4.92
CA LYS A 34 1.51 9.54 -5.25
C LYS A 34 2.80 9.28 -6.03
N GLN A 35 3.57 8.26 -5.65
CA GLN A 35 4.81 7.89 -6.33
C GLN A 35 4.54 7.27 -7.70
N LEU A 36 3.57 6.35 -7.80
CA LEU A 36 3.21 5.68 -9.05
C LEU A 36 2.27 6.51 -9.94
N ALA A 37 1.92 7.73 -9.53
CA ALA A 37 0.94 8.59 -10.20
C ALA A 37 -0.37 7.85 -10.56
N VAL A 38 -0.83 6.96 -9.68
CA VAL A 38 -2.03 6.15 -9.89
C VAL A 38 -3.25 7.02 -9.68
N ALA A 39 -4.29 6.84 -10.51
CA ALA A 39 -5.55 7.56 -10.37
C ALA A 39 -6.16 7.36 -8.97
N GLU A 40 -6.78 8.42 -8.43
CA GLU A 40 -7.45 8.35 -7.12
C GLU A 40 -8.55 7.28 -7.10
N ASP A 41 -9.21 7.08 -8.24
CA ASP A 41 -10.23 6.05 -8.50
C ASP A 41 -9.68 4.61 -8.47
N THR A 42 -8.36 4.42 -8.52
CA THR A 42 -7.78 3.08 -8.41
C THR A 42 -7.95 2.59 -6.98
N VAL A 43 -8.68 1.48 -6.85
CA VAL A 43 -8.87 0.77 -5.58
C VAL A 43 -7.57 0.06 -5.24
N VAL A 44 -6.81 0.67 -4.33
CA VAL A 44 -5.62 0.08 -3.74
C VAL A 44 -6.04 -0.49 -2.39
N SER A 45 -6.12 -1.81 -2.32
CA SER A 45 -6.45 -2.57 -1.11
C SER A 45 -5.19 -3.23 -0.57
N GLY A 46 -5.28 -3.78 0.64
CA GLY A 46 -4.19 -4.56 1.24
C GLY A 46 -3.68 -5.69 0.33
N GLU A 47 -4.60 -6.37 -0.37
CA GLU A 47 -4.29 -7.47 -1.29
C GLU A 47 -3.67 -7.02 -2.62
N THR A 48 -3.69 -5.71 -2.91
CA THR A 48 -3.17 -5.15 -4.16
C THR A 48 -1.66 -5.24 -4.17
N LYS A 49 -1.09 -5.74 -5.27
CA LYS A 49 0.35 -5.82 -5.46
C LYS A 49 0.90 -4.54 -6.06
N PHE A 50 2.11 -4.15 -5.66
CA PHE A 50 2.82 -3.02 -6.26
C PHE A 50 3.01 -3.22 -7.77
N ALA A 51 3.35 -4.44 -8.18
CA ALA A 51 3.47 -4.79 -9.59
C ALA A 51 2.15 -4.63 -10.38
N ASP A 52 0.99 -4.88 -9.76
CA ASP A 52 -0.32 -4.69 -10.41
C ASP A 52 -0.66 -3.20 -10.56
N LEU A 53 -0.07 -2.34 -9.72
CA LEU A 53 -0.16 -0.88 -9.82
C LEU A 53 0.82 -0.30 -10.86
N GLY A 54 1.63 -1.15 -11.49
CA GLY A 54 2.65 -0.73 -12.44
C GLY A 54 3.96 -0.30 -11.79
N ALA A 55 4.18 -0.63 -10.51
CA ALA A 55 5.48 -0.41 -9.88
C ALA A 55 6.53 -1.34 -10.49
N ASP A 56 7.58 -0.75 -11.05
CA ASP A 56 8.78 -1.46 -11.45
C ASP A 56 9.78 -1.53 -10.28
N SER A 57 10.90 -2.20 -10.51
CA SER A 57 12.04 -2.29 -9.62
C SER A 57 12.53 -0.92 -9.12
N LEU A 58 12.49 0.13 -9.96
CA LEU A 58 12.86 1.49 -9.57
C LEU A 58 11.79 2.15 -8.68
N ASP A 59 10.51 2.04 -9.06
CA ASP A 59 9.41 2.62 -8.29
C ASP A 59 9.32 1.99 -6.90
N THR A 60 9.57 0.68 -6.80
CA THR A 60 9.57 -0.04 -5.52
C THR A 60 10.62 0.52 -4.57
N VAL A 61 11.81 0.87 -5.08
CA VAL A 61 12.87 1.51 -4.27
C VAL A 61 12.42 2.90 -3.80
N GLU A 62 11.85 3.72 -4.68
CA GLU A 62 11.36 5.06 -4.32
C GLU A 62 10.18 5.02 -3.32
N ILE A 63 9.29 4.03 -3.46
CA ILE A 63 8.19 3.79 -2.53
C ILE A 63 8.74 3.39 -1.17
N VAL A 64 9.65 2.41 -1.11
CA VAL A 64 10.24 1.94 0.15
C VAL A 64 10.98 3.08 0.86
N MET A 65 11.79 3.86 0.14
CA MET A 65 12.46 5.04 0.71
C MET A 65 11.45 6.07 1.24
N GLY A 66 10.36 6.34 0.50
CA GLY A 66 9.30 7.23 0.95
C GLY A 66 8.56 6.72 2.19
N LEU A 67 8.38 5.41 2.31
CA LEU A 67 7.78 4.75 3.48
C LEU A 67 8.72 4.83 4.68
N GLU A 68 10.02 4.56 4.49
CA GLU A 68 11.03 4.69 5.53
C GLU A 68 11.08 6.11 6.12
N GLU A 69 11.08 7.13 5.27
CA GLU A 69 11.06 8.53 5.71
C GLU A 69 9.73 8.90 6.39
N ALA A 70 8.59 8.54 5.79
CA ALA A 70 7.27 8.91 6.30
C ALA A 70 6.95 8.29 7.66
N PHE A 71 7.42 7.08 7.91
CA PHE A 71 7.24 6.37 9.19
C PHE A 71 8.46 6.44 10.09
N SER A 72 9.56 7.05 9.62
CA SER A 72 10.85 7.08 10.32
C SER A 72 11.30 5.67 10.75
N ILE A 73 11.21 4.70 9.85
CA ILE A 73 11.64 3.31 10.07
C ILE A 73 12.82 2.98 9.15
N THR A 74 13.36 1.77 9.29
CA THR A 74 14.34 1.21 8.37
C THR A 74 13.85 -0.15 7.93
N VAL A 75 13.68 -0.34 6.63
CA VAL A 75 13.23 -1.59 6.01
C VAL A 75 14.45 -2.20 5.33
N ASP A 76 14.87 -3.38 5.80
CA ASP A 76 15.98 -4.09 5.16
C ASP A 76 15.64 -4.43 3.70
N GLU A 77 16.65 -4.45 2.84
CA GLU A 77 16.48 -4.79 1.41
C GLU A 77 15.81 -6.16 1.23
N SER A 78 16.13 -7.13 2.08
CA SER A 78 15.48 -8.44 2.11
C SER A 78 13.97 -8.34 2.41
N SER A 79 13.59 -7.50 3.37
CA SER A 79 12.19 -7.25 3.71
C SER A 79 11.47 -6.49 2.61
N ALA A 80 12.13 -5.49 2.00
CA ALA A 80 11.61 -4.76 0.85
C ALA A 80 11.36 -5.68 -0.37
N GLN A 81 12.23 -6.66 -0.60
CA GLN A 81 12.06 -7.66 -1.66
C GLN A 81 10.97 -8.70 -1.36
N GLU A 82 10.69 -8.96 -0.08
CA GLU A 82 9.58 -9.81 0.35
C GLU A 82 8.22 -9.12 0.26
N ILE A 83 8.20 -7.78 0.32
CA ILE A 83 6.99 -6.97 0.17
C ILE A 83 6.45 -7.11 -1.27
N ARG A 84 5.31 -7.79 -1.39
CA ARG A 84 4.61 -7.96 -2.67
C ARG A 84 3.31 -7.20 -2.71
N THR A 85 2.67 -7.01 -1.55
CA THR A 85 1.36 -6.38 -1.42
C THR A 85 1.40 -5.20 -0.45
N VAL A 86 0.43 -4.29 -0.59
CA VAL A 86 0.28 -3.14 0.30
C VAL A 86 0.10 -3.58 1.76
N GLU A 87 -0.58 -4.70 2.00
CA GLU A 87 -0.75 -5.27 3.34
C GLU A 87 0.55 -5.82 3.92
N ASP A 88 1.39 -6.46 3.11
CA ASP A 88 2.72 -6.91 3.55
C ASP A 88 3.56 -5.70 3.99
N ALA A 89 3.60 -4.65 3.15
CA ALA A 89 4.29 -3.40 3.48
C ALA A 89 3.76 -2.78 4.77
N ALA A 90 2.45 -2.56 4.85
CA ALA A 90 1.82 -1.93 6.01
C ALA A 90 2.02 -2.74 7.30
N SER A 91 1.95 -4.08 7.22
CA SER A 91 2.18 -4.96 8.38
C SER A 91 3.63 -4.88 8.86
N LEU A 92 4.57 -4.81 7.93
CA LEU A 92 6.00 -4.73 8.25
C LEU A 92 6.33 -3.37 8.86
N ILE A 93 5.77 -2.29 8.30
CA ILE A 93 5.88 -0.93 8.85
C ILE A 93 5.28 -0.85 10.24
N ASP A 94 4.06 -1.37 10.46
CA ASP A 94 3.40 -1.28 11.77
C ASP A 94 4.20 -2.02 12.86
N LYS A 95 4.85 -3.14 12.50
CA LYS A 95 5.80 -3.83 13.39
C LYS A 95 7.00 -2.94 13.72
N LEU A 96 7.70 -2.44 12.70
CA LEU A 96 8.90 -1.61 12.88
C LEU A 96 8.62 -0.32 13.66
N VAL A 97 7.48 0.32 13.44
CA VAL A 97 7.05 1.49 14.20
C VAL A 97 6.82 1.11 15.66
N THR A 98 6.13 0.00 15.94
CA THR A 98 5.85 -0.44 17.31
C THR A 98 7.13 -0.86 18.07
N ASP A 99 8.08 -1.50 17.38
CA ASP A 99 9.39 -1.89 17.94
C ASP A 99 10.29 -0.68 18.21
N LYS A 100 10.17 0.40 17.43
CA LYS A 100 10.98 1.62 17.61
C LYS A 100 10.52 2.49 18.79
N ASP A 101 9.23 2.44 19.12
CA ASP A 101 8.62 3.18 20.24
C ASP A 101 8.67 2.42 21.59
N SER A 102 9.26 1.20 21.64
CA SER A 102 9.43 0.38 22.86
C SER A 102 10.86 0.45 23.42
#